data_AF-A0A9D9R4P6-F1
#
_entry.id   AF-A0A9D9R4P6-F1
#
_cell.length_a   1.000
_cell.length_b   1.000
_cell.length_c   1.000
_cell.angle_alpha   90.00
_cell.angle_beta   90.00
_cell.angle_gamma   90.00
#
_symmetry.space_group_name_H-M   'P 1'
#
loop_
_entity.id
_entity.type
_entity.pdbx_description
1 polymer ?
#
loop_
_entity_poly.entity_id
_entity_poly.type
_entity_poly.pdbx_seq_one_letter_code
_entity_poly.pdbx_strand_id
1 'polypeptide(L)' 'MKSNQKHIREIRFEGDMIIIQGEKKSIKKAIADISQKLMHASSIERNTYKISPSGFGVHWPLIDEDLSFPNL' A
#
# COMPACT_ATOMS: atom_id res chain seq x y z
N MET A 1 26.58 6.07 -4.31
CA MET A 1 25.28 5.92 -5.01
C MET A 1 24.22 5.52 -3.99
N LYS A 2 23.30 6.44 -3.63
CA LYS A 2 22.13 6.06 -2.82
C LYS A 2 21.17 5.29 -3.74
N SER A 3 20.97 4.00 -3.47
CA SER A 3 20.04 3.18 -4.25
C SER A 3 18.62 3.74 -4.06
N ASN A 4 17.97 4.19 -5.14
CA ASN A 4 16.56 4.59 -5.17
C ASN A 4 15.66 3.35 -5.06
N GLN A 5 15.68 2.72 -3.90
CA GLN A 5 15.25 1.33 -3.66
C GLN A 5 13.76 1.21 -3.28
N LYS A 6 12.90 2.13 -3.70
CA LYS A 6 11.57 2.38 -3.08
C LYS A 6 10.41 2.51 -4.07
N HIS A 7 10.35 1.63 -5.09
CA HIS A 7 9.18 1.52 -5.95
C HIS A 7 8.26 0.41 -5.45
N ILE A 8 6.99 0.74 -5.21
CA ILE A 8 5.93 -0.21 -4.91
C ILE A 8 5.61 -0.97 -6.20
N ARG A 9 5.65 -2.29 -6.15
CA ARG A 9 5.25 -3.16 -7.27
C ARG A 9 3.87 -3.74 -7.08
N GLU A 10 3.56 -4.13 -5.86
CA GLU A 10 2.30 -4.78 -5.51
C GLU A 10 1.97 -4.51 -4.05
N ILE A 11 0.67 -4.46 -3.75
CA ILE A 11 0.14 -4.51 -2.40
C ILE A 11 -0.76 -5.74 -2.28
N ARG A 12 -0.60 -6.47 -1.18
CA ARG A 12 -1.44 -7.60 -0.78
C ARG A 12 -1.93 -7.40 0.64
N PHE A 13 -3.04 -8.08 0.96
CA PHE A 13 -3.65 -8.04 2.28
C PHE A 13 -3.80 -9.46 2.83
N GLU A 14 -3.45 -9.64 4.10
CA GLU A 14 -3.59 -10.89 4.84
C GLU A 14 -4.25 -10.58 6.19
N GLY A 15 -5.58 -10.77 6.26
CA GLY A 15 -6.36 -10.33 7.42
C GLY A 15 -6.20 -8.82 7.62
N ASP A 16 -5.71 -8.43 8.80
CA ASP A 16 -5.50 -7.03 9.20
C ASP A 16 -4.06 -6.54 8.94
N MET A 17 -3.32 -7.25 8.09
CA MET A 17 -1.98 -6.88 7.67
C MET A 17 -1.96 -6.46 6.21
N ILE A 18 -1.21 -5.39 5.93
CA ILE A 18 -0.84 -4.98 4.58
C ILE A 18 0.60 -5.40 4.30
N ILE A 19 0.81 -5.95 3.11
CA ILE A 19 2.11 -6.39 2.61
C ILE A 19 2.42 -5.58 1.36
N ILE A 20 3.43 -4.73 1.45
CA ILE A 20 3.91 -3.89 0.36
C ILE A 20 5.14 -4.56 -0.24
N GLN A 21 5.03 -5.00 -1.49
CA GLN A 21 6.13 -5.61 -2.21
C GLN A 21 6.85 -4.55 -3.04
N GLY A 22 8.09 -4.27 -2.66
CA GLY A 22 9.01 -3.48 -3.48
C GLY A 22 9.90 -4.36 -4.34
N GLU A 23 10.85 -3.75 -5.05
CA GLU A 23 11.72 -4.47 -5.99
C GLU A 23 12.64 -5.51 -5.35
N LYS A 24 13.13 -5.24 -4.13
CA LYS A 24 14.13 -6.07 -3.44
C LYS A 24 13.66 -6.62 -2.10
N LYS A 25 12.59 -6.06 -1.54
CA LYS A 25 12.09 -6.41 -0.21
C LYS A 25 10.58 -6.21 -0.12
N SER A 26 9.94 -6.99 0.74
CA SER A 26 8.59 -6.73 1.20
C SER A 26 8.61 -6.08 2.59
N ILE A 27 7.58 -5.30 2.87
CA ILE A 27 7.30 -4.73 4.19
C ILE A 27 5.92 -5.24 4.59
N LYS A 28 5.76 -5.69 5.84
CA LYS A 28 4.48 -6.12 6.41
C LYS A 28 4.17 -5.29 7.65
N LYS A 29 2.98 -4.70 7.70
CA LYS A 29 2.52 -3.81 8.79
C LYS A 29 1.04 -4.03 9.09
N ALA A 30 0.60 -3.64 10.28
CA ALA A 30 -0.82 -3.64 10.62
C ALA A 30 -1.52 -2.53 9.83
N ILE A 31 -2.72 -2.82 9.30
CA ILE A 31 -3.49 -1.84 8.53
C ILE A 31 -3.92 -0.68 9.43
N ALA A 32 -4.26 -0.97 10.69
CA ALA A 32 -4.68 0.03 11.68
C ALA A 32 -3.63 1.13 11.93
N ASP A 33 -2.33 0.81 11.75
CA ASP A 33 -1.24 1.78 11.90
C ASP A 33 -1.11 2.74 10.70
N ILE A 34 -1.77 2.41 9.58
CA ILE A 34 -1.57 3.07 8.29
C ILE A 34 -2.83 3.82 7.85
N SER A 35 -3.99 3.17 7.92
CA SER A 35 -5.26 3.78 7.56
C SER A 35 -6.43 3.05 8.20
N GLN A 36 -7.25 3.81 8.92
CA GLN A 36 -8.52 3.34 9.45
C GLN A 36 -9.53 3.03 8.33
N LYS A 37 -9.48 3.75 7.19
CA LYS A 37 -10.35 3.43 6.05
C LYS A 37 -10.02 2.05 5.47
N LEU A 38 -8.73 1.74 5.29
CA LEU A 38 -8.31 0.41 4.83
C LEU A 38 -8.63 -0.68 5.87
N MET A 39 -8.55 -0.36 7.16
CA MET A 39 -8.89 -1.32 8.23
C MET A 39 -10.34 -1.77 8.13
N HIS A 40 -11.26 -0.87 7.79
CA HIS A 40 -12.69 -1.18 7.66
C HIS A 40 -13.13 -1.53 6.22
N ALA A 41 -12.24 -1.39 5.24
CA ALA A 41 -12.54 -1.70 3.85
C ALA A 41 -12.72 -3.21 3.62
N SER A 42 -13.66 -3.55 2.74
CA SER A 42 -13.88 -4.89 2.20
C SER A 42 -12.70 -5.38 1.36
N SER A 43 -12.67 -6.68 1.09
CA SER A 43 -11.66 -7.27 0.20
C SER A 43 -11.67 -6.64 -1.20
N ILE A 44 -12.84 -6.26 -1.74
CA ILE A 44 -12.93 -5.64 -3.07
C ILE A 44 -12.32 -4.25 -3.05
N GLU A 45 -12.63 -3.45 -2.04
CA GLU A 45 -12.08 -2.10 -1.86
C GLU A 45 -10.56 -2.17 -1.69
N ARG A 46 -10.05 -3.04 -0.80
CA ARG A 46 -8.61 -3.20 -0.56
C ARG A 46 -7.84 -3.65 -1.80
N ASN A 47 -8.40 -4.54 -2.62
CA ASN A 47 -7.72 -5.07 -3.81
C ASN A 47 -7.95 -4.21 -5.07
N THR A 48 -8.77 -3.16 -4.99
CA THR A 48 -8.94 -2.19 -6.07
C THR A 48 -8.10 -0.95 -5.79
N TYR A 49 -6.86 -0.95 -6.27
CA TYR A 49 -5.93 0.17 -6.08
C TYR A 49 -5.17 0.51 -7.37
N LYS A 50 -4.57 1.70 -7.38
CA LYS A 50 -3.70 2.18 -8.45
C LYS A 50 -2.39 2.66 -7.86
N ILE A 51 -1.28 2.09 -8.32
CA ILE A 51 0.06 2.60 -7.99
C ILE A 51 0.31 3.83 -8.85
N SER A 52 0.84 4.90 -8.25
CA SER A 52 1.19 6.13 -8.97
C SER A 52 2.23 5.83 -10.05
N PRO A 53 2.27 6.57 -11.17
CA PRO A 53 3.29 6.39 -12.21
C PRO A 53 4.73 6.52 -11.68
N SER A 54 4.93 7.27 -10.59
CA SER A 54 6.22 7.41 -9.92
C SER A 54 6.62 6.18 -9.09
N GLY A 55 5.68 5.30 -8.75
CA GLY A 55 5.92 4.12 -7.91
C GLY A 55 6.00 4.41 -6.41
N PHE A 56 5.68 5.63 -5.96
CA PHE A 56 5.81 6.06 -4.56
C PHE A 56 4.47 6.27 -3.84
N GLY A 57 3.35 6.23 -4.55
CA GLY A 57 2.02 6.40 -3.96
C GLY A 57 1.06 5.33 -4.44
N VAL A 58 0.00 5.13 -3.66
CA VAL A 58 -1.10 4.22 -3.99
C VAL A 58 -2.42 4.90 -3.64
N HIS A 59 -3.33 4.87 -4.61
CA HIS A 59 -4.69 5.40 -4.50
C HIS A 59 -5.68 4.24 -4.50
N TRP A 60 -6.59 4.22 -3.53
CA TRP A 60 -7.74 3.32 -3.43
C TRP A 60 -9.02 4.06 -3.81
N PRO A 61 -9.45 4.01 -5.09
CA PRO A 61 -10.54 4.85 -5.60
C PRO A 61 -11.92 4.53 -4.99
N LEU A 62 -12.13 3.32 -4.49
CA LEU A 62 -13.45 2.93 -3.96
C LEU A 62 -13.74 3.52 -2.58
N ILE A 63 -12.70 3.93 -1.84
CA ILE A 63 -12.80 4.47 -0.47
C ILE A 63 -12.18 5.86 -0.34
N ASP A 64 -11.74 6.44 -1.45
CA ASP A 64 -11.07 7.75 -1.52
C ASP A 64 -9.91 7.85 -0.50
N GLU A 65 -8.98 6.89 -0.58
CA GLU A 65 -7.79 6.82 0.27
C GLU A 65 -6.52 6.90 -0.57
N ASP A 66 -5.56 7.70 -0.11
CA ASP A 66 -4.30 7.96 -0.79
C ASP A 66 -3.14 7.85 0.20
N LEU A 67 -2.23 6.91 -0.07
CA LEU A 67 -1.06 6.69 0.77
C LEU A 67 0.22 6.83 -0.03
N SER A 68 1.24 7.41 0.59
CA SER A 68 2.59 7.53 0.04
C SER A 68 3.56 6.61 0.78
N PHE A 69 4.65 6.20 0.13
CA PHE A 69 5.63 5.28 0.69
C PHE A 69 6.15 5.65 2.09
N PRO A 70 6.36 6.92 2.48
CA PRO A 70 6.72 7.28 3.85
C PRO A 70 5.67 6.91 4.91
N ASN A 71 4.39 6.87 4.53
CA ASN A 71 3.27 6.54 5.40
C ASN A 71 2.90 5.04 5.32
N LEU A 72 3.47 4.31 4.36
CA LEU A 72 3.38 2.86 4.18
C LEU A 72 4.52 2.15 4.91
#